data_AF-A0A6A4ZPF4-F1
#
_entry.id   AF-A0A6A4ZPF4-F1
#
_cell.length_a   1.000
_cell.length_b   1.000
_cell.length_c   1.000
_cell.angle_alpha   90.00
_cell.angle_beta   90.00
_cell.angle_gamma   90.00
#
_symmetry.space_group_name_H-M   'P 1'
#
loop_
_entity.id
_entity.type
_entity.pdbx_description
1 polymer ?
#
loop_
_entity_poly.entity_id
_entity_poly.type
_entity_poly.pdbx_seq_one_letter_code
_entity_poly.pdbx_strand_id
1 'polypeptide(L)'
;MAAFVKNDRSDLEERISYIHSATHDVEAGKDGDYADVKTPGDIEDGALAEGGALDLLSREALALFCQYAAIGVIYGLIPTLSYPIFTIYLYLEGYQTASYGTLVTLGWSFKVCFGMLSDCFPILG
;
A
#
# COMPACT_ATOMS: atom_id res chain seq x y z
N MET A 1 18.97 -22.72 50.57
CA MET A 1 19.83 -23.82 50.10
C MET A 1 19.03 -24.61 49.07
N ALA A 2 19.55 -24.73 47.84
CA ALA A 2 19.13 -25.61 46.74
C ALA A 2 17.62 -25.66 46.41
N ALA A 3 17.05 -25.02 45.38
CA ALA A 3 17.51 -24.78 44.00
C ALA A 3 17.93 -26.05 43.22
N PHE A 4 17.39 -27.23 43.55
CA PHE A 4 17.71 -28.47 42.80
C PHE A 4 16.52 -29.15 42.10
N VAL A 5 15.26 -28.74 42.32
CA VAL A 5 14.10 -29.53 41.82
C VAL A 5 13.32 -28.85 40.67
N LYS A 6 13.74 -27.65 40.22
CA LYS A 6 12.96 -26.91 39.20
C LYS A 6 13.46 -27.06 37.76
N ASN A 7 14.61 -27.71 37.53
CA ASN A 7 15.26 -27.75 36.22
C ASN A 7 14.92 -28.99 35.37
N ASP A 8 14.57 -30.12 36.00
CA ASP A 8 14.39 -31.37 35.25
C ASP A 8 13.11 -31.36 34.41
N ARG A 9 12.03 -30.75 34.91
CA ARG A 9 10.76 -30.69 34.16
C ARG A 9 10.87 -29.84 32.89
N SER A 10 11.52 -28.69 32.96
CA SER A 10 11.71 -27.80 31.81
C SER A 10 12.65 -28.42 30.78
N ASP A 11 13.70 -29.10 31.24
CA ASP A 11 14.64 -29.78 30.36
C ASP A 11 13.99 -31.00 29.66
N LEU A 12 13.10 -31.71 30.37
CA LEU A 12 12.28 -32.77 29.77
C LEU A 12 11.26 -32.21 28.77
N GLU A 13 10.61 -31.08 29.07
CA GLU A 13 9.68 -30.41 28.14
C GLU A 13 10.41 -29.93 26.88
N GLU A 14 11.62 -29.41 27.00
CA GLU A 14 12.46 -28.99 25.86
C GLU A 14 12.91 -30.20 25.01
N ARG A 15 13.33 -31.30 25.65
CA ARG A 15 13.71 -32.53 24.94
C ARG A 15 12.53 -33.23 24.26
N ILE A 16 11.33 -33.15 24.83
CA ILE A 16 10.10 -33.64 24.20
C ILE A 16 9.74 -32.76 22.99
N SER A 17 9.90 -31.44 23.09
CA SER A 17 9.65 -30.52 21.98
C SER A 17 10.61 -30.76 20.80
N TYR A 18 11.87 -31.10 21.07
CA TYR A 18 12.88 -31.41 20.05
C TYR A 18 12.55 -32.71 19.30
N ILE A 19 12.10 -33.76 20.00
CA ILE A 19 11.69 -35.02 19.38
C ILE A 19 10.41 -34.83 18.57
N HIS A 20 9.46 -34.04 19.07
CA HIS A 20 8.22 -33.75 18.36
C HIS A 20 8.46 -32.90 17.10
N SER A 21 9.37 -31.93 17.15
CA SER A 21 9.78 -31.16 15.95
C SER A 21 10.49 -32.06 14.95
N ALA A 22 11.54 -32.79 15.36
CA ALA A 22 12.32 -33.64 14.46
C ALA A 22 11.48 -34.74 13.78
N THR A 23 10.42 -35.22 14.44
CA THR A 23 9.49 -36.21 13.86
C THR A 23 8.52 -35.55 12.89
N HIS A 24 8.05 -34.34 13.18
CA HIS A 24 7.21 -33.55 12.28
C HIS A 24 7.97 -33.13 11.01
N ASP A 25 9.29 -32.96 11.07
CA ASP A 25 10.14 -32.67 9.92
C ASP A 25 10.29 -33.89 8.99
N VAL A 26 10.35 -35.10 9.56
CA VAL A 26 10.49 -36.38 8.83
C VAL A 26 9.16 -36.86 8.25
N GLU A 27 8.05 -36.58 8.93
CA GLU A 27 6.69 -36.82 8.40
C GLU A 27 6.27 -35.74 7.39
N ALA A 28 6.65 -34.48 7.57
CA ALA A 28 6.49 -33.42 6.56
C ALA A 28 7.36 -33.65 5.29
N GLY A 29 8.37 -34.52 5.36
CA GLY A 29 9.12 -35.00 4.19
C GLY A 29 8.39 -36.07 3.36
N LYS A 30 7.30 -36.66 3.88
CA LYS A 30 6.41 -37.57 3.13
C LYS A 30 5.19 -36.86 2.57
N ASP A 31 4.76 -35.81 3.25
CA ASP A 31 3.56 -35.06 2.93
C ASP A 31 4.01 -33.66 2.49
N GLY A 32 4.45 -33.54 1.23
CA GLY A 32 5.00 -32.31 0.62
C GLY A 32 4.08 -31.09 0.60
N ASP A 33 2.96 -31.13 1.32
CA ASP A 33 1.91 -30.12 1.43
C ASP A 33 2.38 -28.87 2.21
N TYR A 34 3.19 -29.04 3.26
CA TYR A 34 3.61 -27.89 4.08
C TYR A 34 4.81 -27.13 3.52
N ALA A 35 5.65 -27.79 2.71
CA ALA A 35 6.75 -27.15 2.00
C ALA A 35 6.25 -26.29 0.82
N ASP A 36 5.17 -26.73 0.17
CA ASP A 36 4.50 -26.04 -0.95
C ASP A 36 3.78 -24.75 -0.50
N VAL A 37 3.25 -24.73 0.73
CA VAL A 37 2.58 -23.55 1.31
C VAL A 37 3.56 -22.43 1.72
N LYS A 38 4.81 -22.76 2.07
CA LYS A 38 5.80 -21.77 2.56
C LYS A 38 6.77 -21.26 1.51
N THR A 39 7.05 -22.04 0.47
CA THR A 39 7.77 -21.58 -0.70
C THR A 39 6.88 -21.93 -1.88
N PRO A 40 6.01 -21.00 -2.34
CA PRO A 40 5.27 -21.23 -3.57
C PRO A 40 6.29 -21.53 -4.66
N GLY A 41 6.37 -22.81 -5.05
CA GLY A 41 7.08 -23.22 -6.24
C GLY A 41 6.38 -22.56 -7.43
N ASP A 42 7.16 -21.84 -8.23
CA ASP A 42 6.71 -21.11 -9.41
C ASP A 42 5.63 -20.05 -9.17
N ILE A 43 6.04 -18.95 -8.53
CA ILE A 43 5.60 -17.62 -9.00
C ILE A 43 6.22 -17.34 -10.39
N GLU A 44 5.84 -18.13 -11.41
CA GLU A 44 6.12 -17.84 -12.83
C GLU A 44 5.18 -16.77 -13.40
N ASP A 45 4.33 -16.15 -12.59
CA ASP A 45 3.59 -14.93 -12.94
C ASP A 45 3.49 -14.03 -11.70
N GLY A 46 4.54 -13.25 -11.45
CA GLY A 46 4.77 -12.49 -10.22
C GLY A 46 3.90 -11.26 -10.02
N ALA A 47 2.60 -11.32 -10.33
CA ALA A 47 1.66 -10.22 -10.11
C ALA A 47 0.49 -10.65 -9.21
N LEU A 48 0.20 -9.85 -8.17
CA LEU A 48 -0.96 -10.05 -7.29
C LEU A 48 -2.31 -9.68 -7.96
N ALA A 49 -2.26 -9.19 -9.19
CA ALA A 49 -3.39 -8.90 -10.06
C ALA A 49 -2.99 -9.22 -11.51
N GLU A 50 -3.90 -9.80 -12.29
CA GLU A 50 -3.68 -10.11 -13.70
C GLU A 50 -3.37 -8.80 -14.46
N GLY A 51 -2.13 -8.63 -14.91
CA GLY A 51 -1.65 -7.37 -15.48
C GLY A 51 -0.20 -7.46 -15.91
N GLY A 52 0.02 -7.94 -17.14
CA GLY A 52 1.34 -7.90 -17.77
C GLY A 52 1.86 -6.47 -17.97
N ALA A 53 3.11 -6.33 -18.41
CA ALA A 53 3.69 -5.03 -18.72
C ALA A 53 2.81 -4.24 -19.70
N LEU A 54 2.34 -3.06 -19.28
CA LEU A 54 1.52 -2.20 -20.12
C LEU A 54 2.36 -1.62 -21.26
N ASP A 55 1.90 -1.76 -22.50
CA ASP A 55 2.56 -1.11 -23.63
C ASP A 55 2.47 0.43 -23.49
N LEU A 56 3.60 1.11 -23.63
CA LEU A 56 3.72 2.55 -23.37
C LEU A 56 2.89 3.40 -24.34
N LEU A 57 2.55 2.86 -25.51
CA LEU A 57 1.71 3.51 -26.51
C LEU A 57 0.27 2.99 -26.50
N SER A 58 -0.09 2.12 -25.54
CA SER A 58 -1.47 1.71 -25.32
C SER A 58 -2.35 2.90 -24.93
N ARG A 59 -3.64 2.80 -25.26
CA ARG A 59 -4.67 3.78 -24.87
C ARG A 59 -4.72 3.98 -23.36
N GLU A 60 -4.47 2.94 -22.58
CA GLU A 60 -4.45 2.98 -21.12
C GLU A 60 -3.26 3.76 -20.58
N ALA A 61 -2.06 3.54 -21.15
CA ALA A 61 -0.86 4.30 -20.82
C ALA A 61 -1.02 5.79 -21.18
N LEU A 62 -1.61 6.08 -22.34
CA LEU A 62 -1.90 7.45 -22.75
C LEU A 62 -2.92 8.14 -21.82
N ALA A 63 -3.93 7.41 -21.34
CA ALA A 63 -4.89 7.93 -20.36
C ALA A 63 -4.18 8.31 -19.04
N LEU A 64 -3.28 7.46 -18.55
CA LEU A 64 -2.44 7.74 -17.37
C LEU A 64 -1.55 8.97 -17.58
N PHE A 65 -0.90 9.10 -18.75
CA PHE A 65 -0.10 10.29 -19.06
C PHE A 65 -0.92 11.56 -19.13
N CYS A 66 -2.10 11.53 -19.76
CA CYS A 66 -3.02 12.66 -19.80
C CYS A 66 -3.49 13.06 -18.40
N GLN A 67 -3.78 12.09 -17.53
CA GLN A 67 -4.14 12.35 -16.14
C GLN A 67 -2.99 13.03 -15.39
N TYR A 68 -1.75 12.55 -15.55
CA TYR A 68 -0.59 13.12 -14.89
C TYR A 68 -0.26 14.53 -15.42
N ALA A 69 -0.40 14.74 -16.73
CA ALA A 69 -0.26 16.05 -17.35
C ALA A 69 -1.32 17.04 -16.81
N ALA A 70 -2.58 16.61 -16.71
CA ALA A 70 -3.65 17.43 -16.12
C ALA A 70 -3.34 17.80 -14.67
N ILE A 71 -2.86 16.84 -13.86
CA ILE A 71 -2.38 17.12 -12.49
C ILE A 71 -1.27 18.17 -12.52
N GLY A 72 -0.27 18.03 -13.40
CA GLY A 72 0.84 18.98 -13.51
C GLY A 72 0.36 20.40 -13.84
N VAL A 73 -0.60 20.53 -14.76
CA VAL A 73 -1.22 21.82 -15.11
C VAL A 73 -1.94 22.43 -13.91
N ILE A 74 -2.74 21.64 -13.18
CA ILE A 74 -3.48 22.10 -12.00
C ILE A 74 -2.52 22.55 -10.89
N TYR A 75 -1.49 21.75 -10.58
CA TYR A 75 -0.47 22.09 -9.59
C TYR A 75 0.37 23.30 -9.99
N GLY A 76 0.56 23.56 -11.28
CA GLY A 76 1.22 24.77 -11.76
C GLY A 76 0.33 26.00 -11.67
N LEU A 77 -0.95 25.89 -12.04
CA LEU A 77 -1.87 27.02 -12.14
C LEU A 77 -2.43 27.46 -10.79
N ILE A 78 -2.98 26.54 -10.00
CA ILE A 78 -3.73 26.87 -8.78
C ILE A 78 -2.86 27.69 -7.79
N PRO A 79 -1.63 27.29 -7.45
CA PRO A 79 -0.78 28.07 -6.55
C PRO A 79 -0.35 29.40 -7.16
N THR A 80 0.02 29.40 -8.45
CA THR A 80 0.51 30.60 -9.15
C THR A 80 -0.55 31.69 -9.26
N LEU A 81 -1.81 31.30 -9.45
CA LEU A 81 -2.93 32.24 -9.54
C LEU A 81 -3.35 32.82 -8.19
N SER A 82 -2.92 32.23 -7.07
CA SER A 82 -3.31 32.70 -5.74
C SER A 82 -2.95 34.16 -5.50
N TYR A 83 -1.71 34.55 -5.82
CA TYR A 83 -1.24 35.93 -5.63
C TYR A 83 -1.98 36.97 -6.50
N PRO A 84 -2.06 36.83 -7.83
CA PRO A 84 -2.76 37.82 -8.66
C PRO A 84 -4.27 37.91 -8.37
N ILE A 85 -4.93 36.79 -8.03
CA ILE A 85 -6.37 36.80 -7.77
C ILE A 85 -6.68 37.35 -6.38
N PHE A 86 -6.07 36.79 -5.34
CA PHE A 86 -6.45 37.14 -3.98
C PHE A 86 -5.75 38.42 -3.49
N THR A 87 -4.48 38.62 -3.81
CA THR A 87 -3.73 39.78 -3.33
C THR A 87 -3.91 41.01 -4.22
N ILE A 88 -3.87 40.85 -5.55
CA ILE A 88 -3.93 42.00 -6.48
C ILE A 88 -5.37 42.38 -6.84
N TYR A 89 -6.21 41.40 -7.21
CA TYR A 89 -7.56 41.69 -7.70
C TYR A 89 -8.58 41.91 -6.57
N LEU A 90 -8.57 41.03 -5.57
CA LEU A 90 -9.54 41.08 -4.46
C LEU A 90 -9.02 41.84 -3.22
N TYR A 91 -7.75 42.26 -3.22
CA TYR A 91 -7.11 42.99 -2.11
C TYR A 91 -7.21 42.29 -0.73
N LEU A 92 -7.10 40.97 -0.69
CA LEU A 92 -7.10 40.20 0.56
C LEU A 92 -5.82 40.43 1.35
N GLU A 93 -5.94 40.51 2.68
CA GLU A 93 -4.79 40.54 3.57
C GLU A 93 -4.06 39.19 3.59
N GLY A 94 -2.77 39.21 3.98
CA GLY A 94 -1.91 38.03 3.93
C GLY A 94 -2.44 36.83 4.73
N TYR A 95 -3.17 37.07 5.81
CA TYR A 95 -3.79 36.00 6.60
C TYR A 95 -4.94 35.31 5.85
N GLN A 96 -5.72 36.04 5.05
CA GLN A 96 -6.81 35.47 4.27
C GLN A 96 -6.28 34.71 3.05
N THR A 97 -5.18 35.20 2.47
CA THR A 97 -4.45 34.50 1.40
C THR A 97 -3.76 33.23 1.93
N ALA A 98 -3.32 33.20 3.19
CA ALA A 98 -2.79 31.99 3.81
C ALA A 98 -3.86 30.89 3.96
N SER A 99 -5.10 31.26 4.30
CA SER A 99 -6.24 30.34 4.39
C SER A 99 -6.52 29.60 3.08
N TYR A 100 -6.26 30.23 1.95
CA TYR A 100 -6.45 29.63 0.61
C TYR A 100 -5.60 28.37 0.43
N GLY A 101 -4.35 28.38 0.88
CA GLY A 101 -3.48 27.20 0.78
C GLY A 101 -4.09 26.00 1.52
N THR A 102 -4.60 26.24 2.73
CA THR A 102 -5.27 25.22 3.54
C THR A 102 -6.55 24.69 2.88
N LEU A 103 -7.35 25.56 2.26
CA LEU A 103 -8.55 25.18 1.51
C LEU A 103 -8.21 24.29 0.30
N VAL A 104 -7.15 24.61 -0.44
CA VAL A 104 -6.67 23.78 -1.55
C VAL A 104 -6.19 22.42 -1.05
N THR A 105 -5.44 22.37 0.05
CA THR A 105 -5.02 21.10 0.67
C THR A 105 -6.20 20.29 1.19
N LEU A 106 -7.25 20.94 1.74
CA LEU A 106 -8.46 20.26 2.18
C LEU A 106 -9.19 19.59 1.00
N GLY A 107 -9.13 20.18 -0.20
CA GLY A 107 -9.62 19.56 -1.42
C GLY A 107 -8.99 18.18 -1.70
N TRP A 108 -7.72 17.99 -1.37
CA TRP A 108 -7.03 16.70 -1.52
C TRP A 108 -7.62 15.59 -0.65
N SER A 109 -8.21 15.93 0.49
CA SER A 109 -8.86 14.94 1.37
C SER A 109 -10.05 14.25 0.70
N PHE A 110 -10.74 14.92 -0.22
CA PHE A 110 -11.86 14.33 -0.96
C PHE A 110 -11.44 13.20 -1.90
N LYS A 111 -10.16 13.10 -2.28
CA LYS A 111 -9.63 11.98 -3.08
C LYS A 111 -9.93 10.63 -2.44
N VAL A 112 -9.95 10.55 -1.10
CA VAL A 112 -10.26 9.31 -0.39
C VAL A 112 -11.73 8.92 -0.58
N CYS A 113 -12.64 9.87 -0.48
CA CYS A 113 -14.07 9.63 -0.72
C CYS A 113 -14.32 9.22 -2.17
N PHE A 114 -13.71 9.90 -3.14
CA PHE A 114 -13.81 9.54 -4.55
C PHE A 114 -13.13 8.20 -4.88
N GLY A 115 -12.04 7.86 -4.20
CA GLY A 115 -11.40 6.54 -4.31
C GLY A 115 -12.34 5.44 -3.83
N MET A 116 -12.91 5.59 -2.63
CA MET A 116 -13.88 4.62 -2.10
C MET A 116 -15.11 4.46 -3.00
N LEU A 117 -15.59 5.54 -3.61
CA LEU A 117 -16.70 5.47 -4.58
C LEU A 117 -16.27 4.79 -5.89
N SER A 118 -15.08 5.09 -6.41
CA SER A 118 -14.56 4.50 -7.65
C SER A 118 -14.23 3.01 -7.50
N ASP A 119 -13.88 2.55 -6.29
CA ASP A 119 -13.59 1.14 -6.01
C ASP A 119 -14.88 0.32 -5.86
N CYS A 120 -15.96 0.94 -5.37
CA CYS A 120 -17.23 0.27 -5.11
C CYS A 120 -18.22 0.33 -6.29
N PHE A 121 -18.05 1.26 -7.22
CA PHE A 121 -18.92 1.43 -8.38
C PHE A 121 -18.10 1.36 -9.67
N PRO A 122 -18.44 0.46 -10.61
CA PRO A 122 -17.79 0.45 -11.89
C PRO A 122 -18.09 1.75 -12.66
N ILE A 123 -17.06 2.58 -12.82
CA ILE A 123 -17.12 3.76 -13.66
C ILE A 123 -16.98 3.29 -15.11
N LEU A 124 -18.11 3.21 -15.82
CA LEU A 124 -18.26 2.74 -17.21
C LEU A 124 -18.19 1.21 -17.45
N GLY A 125 -18.64 0.39 -16.50
CA GLY A 125 -18.89 -1.05 -16.72
C GLY A 125 -18.48 -1.93 -15.57
#